data_AF-A0A1Y0KP96-F1
#
_entry.id   AF-A0A1Y0KP96-F1
#
_cell.length_a   1.000
_cell.length_b   1.000
_cell.length_c   1.000
_cell.angle_alpha   90.00
_cell.angle_beta   90.00
_cell.angle_gamma   90.00
#
_symmetry.space_group_name_H-M   'P 1'
#
loop_
_entity.id
_entity.type
_entity.pdbx_description
1 polymer ?
#
loop_
_entity_poly.entity_id
_entity_poly.type
_entity_poly.pdbx_seq_one_letter_code
_entity_poly.pdbx_strand_id
1 'polypeptide(L)' 'MTKQRRTFSPEFKREAADLVLKQNYSFIEASRSLGVGETALRRWVDQLQQ' A
#
# COMPACT_ATOMS: atom_id res chain seq x y z
N MET A 1 14.58 -17.79 11.96
CA MET A 1 13.11 -17.62 11.90
C MET A 1 12.77 -16.86 10.62
N THR A 2 12.14 -17.51 9.65
CA THR A 2 11.71 -16.85 8.41
C THR A 2 10.55 -15.92 8.73
N LYS A 3 10.78 -14.61 8.61
CA LYS A 3 9.74 -13.59 8.81
C LYS A 3 8.67 -13.85 7.74
N GLN A 4 7.51 -14.40 8.12
CA GLN A 4 6.42 -14.66 7.18
C GLN A 4 6.10 -13.34 6.47
N ARG A 5 6.20 -13.35 5.14
CA ARG A 5 5.76 -12.22 4.34
C ARG A 5 4.26 -12.11 4.55
N ARG A 6 3.81 -11.01 5.16
CA ARG A 6 2.39 -10.65 5.19
C ARG A 6 1.90 -10.59 3.74
N THR A 7 1.05 -11.53 3.38
CA THR A 7 0.33 -11.54 2.11
C THR A 7 -0.90 -10.64 2.27
N PHE A 8 -0.94 -9.59 1.47
CA PHE A 8 -2.12 -8.74 1.36
C PHE A 8 -2.92 -9.16 0.14
N SER A 9 -4.25 -9.19 0.27
CA SER A 9 -5.16 -9.46 -0.83
C SER A 9 -5.04 -8.38 -1.90
N PRO A 10 -5.23 -8.72 -3.18
CA PRO A 10 -5.14 -7.75 -4.27
C PRO A 10 -6.13 -6.59 -4.11
N GLU A 11 -7.32 -6.83 -3.54
CA GLU A 11 -8.32 -5.80 -3.21
C GLU A 11 -7.76 -4.80 -2.20
N PHE A 12 -7.14 -5.29 -1.13
CA PHE A 12 -6.52 -4.44 -0.11
C PHE A 12 -5.39 -3.58 -0.68
N LYS A 13 -4.56 -4.14 -1.56
CA LYS A 13 -3.49 -3.38 -2.22
C LYS A 13 -4.07 -2.26 -3.09
N ARG A 14 -5.16 -2.55 -3.79
CA ARG A 14 -5.86 -1.56 -4.62
C ARG A 14 -6.47 -0.47 -3.75
N GLU A 15 -7.22 -0.81 -2.70
CA GLU A 15 -7.77 0.18 -1.76
C GLU A 15 -6.68 1.04 -1.12
N ALA A 16 -5.57 0.44 -0.71
CA ALA A 16 -4.45 1.16 -0.11
C ALA A 16 -3.81 2.18 -1.06
N ALA A 17 -3.66 1.82 -2.34
CA ALA A 17 -3.12 2.70 -3.36
C ALA A 17 -4.15 3.74 -3.84
N ASP A 18 -5.42 3.35 -3.91
CA ASP A 18 -6.54 4.24 -4.22
C ASP A 18 -6.73 5.30 -3.13
N LEU A 19 -6.48 4.97 -1.86
CA LEU A 19 -6.48 5.92 -0.75
C LEU A 19 -5.40 7.00 -0.92
N VAL A 20 -4.20 6.64 -1.39
CA VAL A 20 -3.14 7.62 -1.70
C VAL A 20 -3.52 8.49 -2.89
N LEU A 21 -4.02 7.89 -3.96
CA LEU A 21 -4.33 8.60 -5.20
C LEU A 21 -5.60 9.46 -5.10
N LYS A 22 -6.70 8.90 -4.57
CA LYS A 22 -8.01 9.56 -4.48
C LYS A 22 -8.16 10.45 -3.26
N GLN A 23 -7.64 10.03 -2.09
CA GLN A 23 -7.74 10.84 -0.88
C GLN A 23 -6.53 11.75 -0.65
N ASN A 24 -5.60 11.79 -1.62
CA ASN A 24 -4.40 12.62 -1.59
C ASN A 24 -3.53 12.44 -0.34
N TYR A 25 -3.58 11.25 0.26
CA TYR A 25 -2.74 10.89 1.39
C TYR A 25 -1.28 10.78 0.95
N SER A 26 -0.36 11.24 1.81
CA SER A 26 1.06 10.97 1.60
C SER A 26 1.34 9.48 1.79
N PHE A 27 2.33 8.93 1.08
CA PHE A 27 2.78 7.54 1.26
C PHE A 27 3.09 7.21 2.73
N ILE A 28 3.67 8.17 3.46
CA ILE A 28 3.97 8.06 4.89
C ILE A 28 2.69 7.95 5.74
N GLU A 29 1.69 8.76 5.45
CA GLU A 29 0.42 8.78 6.21
C GLU A 29 -0.38 7.52 5.93
N ALA A 30 -0.50 7.11 4.66
CA ALA A 30 -1.15 5.87 4.29
C ALA A 30 -0.43 4.65 4.87
N SER A 31 0.91 4.66 4.88
CA SER A 31 1.74 3.64 5.52
C SER A 31 1.45 3.52 7.01
N ARG A 32 1.39 4.64 7.74
CA ARG A 32 1.08 4.67 9.17
C ARG A 32 -0.36 4.25 9.47
N SER A 33 -1.32 4.73 8.68
CA SER A 33 -2.75 4.45 8.87
C SER A 33 -3.07 2.96 8.62
N LEU A 34 -2.50 2.39 7.55
CA LEU A 34 -2.75 0.99 7.15
C LEU A 34 -1.76 0.00 7.78
N GLY A 35 -0.73 0.48 8.46
CA GLY A 35 0.34 -0.36 9.04
C GLY A 35 1.16 -1.12 7.99
N VAL A 36 1.24 -0.59 6.76
CA VAL A 36 1.96 -1.20 5.63
C VAL A 36 3.27 -0.47 5.36
N GLY A 37 4.26 -1.16 4.81
CA GLY A 37 5.53 -0.53 4.48
C GLY A 37 5.39 0.45 3.30
N GLU A 38 6.02 1.62 3.41
CA GLU A 38 5.98 2.68 2.39
C GLU A 38 6.45 2.19 1.01
N THR A 39 7.48 1.34 0.97
CA THR A 39 7.99 0.72 -0.27
C THR A 39 6.96 -0.21 -0.92
N ALA A 40 6.16 -0.93 -0.10
CA ALA A 40 5.12 -1.80 -0.63
C ALA A 40 3.98 -0.97 -1.23
N LEU A 41 3.59 0.11 -0.54
CA LEU A 41 2.56 1.03 -1.00
C LEU A 41 2.94 1.70 -2.33
N ARG A 42 4.20 2.16 -2.45
CA ARG A 42 4.73 2.72 -3.71
C ARG A 42 4.65 1.73 -4.87
N ARG A 43 5.01 0.46 -4.64
CA ARG A 43 4.88 -0.60 -5.65
C ARG A 43 3.44 -0.88 -6.04
N TRP A 44 2.50 -0.83 -5.10
CA TRP A 44 1.08 -1.06 -5.41
C TRP A 44 0.46 0.09 -6.19
N VAL A 45 0.83 1.33 -5.88
CA VAL A 45 0.43 2.52 -6.64
C VAL A 45 0.96 2.44 -8.07
N ASP A 46 2.24 2.10 -8.24
CA ASP A 46 2.85 1.91 -9.56
C ASP A 46 2.13 0.80 -10.38
N GLN A 47 1.79 -0.32 -9.73
CA GLN A 47 0.99 -1.39 -10.34
C GLN A 47 -0.46 -1.01 -10.70
N LEU A 48 -1.03 0.04 -10.10
CA LEU A 48 -2.35 0.55 -10.48
C LEU A 48 -2.30 1.57 -11.61
N GLN A 49 -1.15 2.23 -11.80
CA GLN A 49 -0.95 3.22 -12.86
C GLN A 49 -0.46 2.62 -14.17
N GLN A 50 0.06 1.38 -14.15
CA GLN A 50 0.33 0.55 -15.33
C GLN A 50 -0.93 -0.17 -15.83
#